data_AF-A0ABD5YUE1-F1
#
_entry.id   AF-A0ABD5YUE1-F1
#
_cell.length_a   1.000
_cell.length_b   1.000
_cell.length_c   1.000
_cell.angle_alpha   90.00
_cell.angle_beta   90.00
_cell.angle_gamma   90.00
#
_symmetry.space_group_name_H-M   'P 1'
#
loop_
_entity.id
_entity.type
_entity.pdbx_description
1 polymer ?
#
loop_
_entity_poly.entity_id
_entity_poly.type
_entity_poly.pdbx_seq_one_letter_code
_entity_poly.pdbx_strand_id
1 'polypeptide(L)'
;MVRDYHPDEKKKDNHTGNSGENNRTNERSTDNQEQASNAHFGRRSLLKAGAAAGLGIVGTTSLTELAAASIDKSSNGKYDVWKITGKEVYDLSDGEKLSNILVDQTADGATLTIRSQNKSKWAVRNIGFLGVGQDGEGSSSFQFQVSTPSGGHGLIENIWANGKARDGQSASQLGGIYIRPSHEGHIDIRHTYIEGFGNNAVYASAVGKDGGNAGSVTLKNCYHRDNTVSQFRIGSPKSIVRNCVGVVNDPDGKRGQYPSDGSYNARCVWGKHFRNQRIENSSFYLSPNDVNPDTVFEARYIDDRSEGEQAVVNAIGCNVNANAPQLQSSTSNATVNTTSLGKNPTVAVIGGGGVPLSPKMAASGNRSMPPELPGADGGNNSKNSTPSKADGGNSSNDSTEIKTECPKAQPQRQSTEN
;
A
#
# COMPACT_ATOMS: atom_id res chain seq x y z
N MET A 1 -8.94 62.13 48.53
CA MET A 1 -8.90 62.71 47.17
C MET A 1 -8.28 61.64 46.28
N VAL A 2 -9.00 60.60 45.84
CA VAL A 2 -10.12 60.59 44.86
C VAL A 2 -9.70 61.27 43.56
N ARG A 3 -9.33 60.44 42.59
CA ARG A 3 -9.45 60.64 41.13
C ARG A 3 -9.85 59.25 40.60
N ASP A 4 -11.13 59.00 40.52
CA ASP A 4 -12.01 59.25 39.36
C ASP A 4 -11.80 58.21 38.26
N TYR A 5 -12.68 57.22 38.39
CA TYR A 5 -13.15 56.28 37.39
C TYR A 5 -14.08 57.02 36.42
N HIS A 6 -13.94 56.81 35.11
CA HIS A 6 -15.10 56.74 34.22
C HIS A 6 -14.81 55.79 33.02
N PRO A 7 -15.81 54.98 32.58
CA PRO A 7 -15.65 53.85 31.66
C PRO A 7 -16.20 54.15 30.26
N ASP A 8 -15.88 53.30 29.27
CA ASP A 8 -16.70 53.02 28.07
C ASP A 8 -16.17 51.71 27.43
N GLU A 9 -16.86 50.59 27.59
CA GLU A 9 -17.84 49.97 26.68
C GLU A 9 -17.26 49.17 25.48
N LYS A 10 -17.28 47.84 25.67
CA LYS A 10 -17.63 46.75 24.75
C LYS A 10 -17.14 46.82 23.29
N LYS A 11 -16.32 45.83 22.92
CA LYS A 11 -16.71 44.79 21.95
C LYS A 11 -16.04 43.45 22.31
N LYS A 12 -16.87 42.42 22.43
CA LYS A 12 -16.46 41.01 22.53
C LYS A 12 -15.98 40.57 21.15
N ASP A 13 -14.77 40.02 21.07
CA ASP A 13 -14.42 39.05 20.04
C ASP A 13 -13.67 37.89 20.72
N ASN A 14 -14.38 36.77 20.83
CA ASN A 14 -13.86 35.50 21.29
C ASN A 14 -13.13 34.80 20.13
N HIS A 15 -11.80 34.86 20.11
CA HIS A 15 -10.99 33.92 19.33
C HIS A 15 -9.77 33.48 20.14
N THR A 16 -9.99 32.50 21.01
CA THR A 16 -8.92 31.63 21.54
C THR A 16 -8.68 30.51 20.54
N GLY A 17 -7.83 30.77 19.55
CA GLY A 17 -7.19 29.78 18.70
C GLY A 17 -5.70 29.76 19.00
N ASN A 18 -5.33 29.15 20.12
CA ASN A 18 -3.93 28.92 20.48
C ASN A 18 -3.39 27.78 19.61
N SER A 19 -2.99 28.08 18.37
CA SER A 19 -2.20 27.17 17.55
C SER A 19 -0.77 27.20 18.11
N GLY A 20 -0.52 26.34 19.10
CA GLY A 20 0.78 26.15 19.70
C GLY A 20 1.79 25.68 18.65
N GLU A 21 2.54 26.65 18.11
CA GLU A 21 3.92 26.45 17.69
C GLU A 21 4.74 26.04 18.92
N ASN A 22 4.81 24.74 19.19
CA ASN A 22 5.78 24.20 20.13
C ASN A 22 6.43 22.96 19.51
N ASN A 23 7.72 23.11 19.18
CA ASN A 23 8.76 22.08 19.11
C ASN A 23 8.30 20.66 18.73
N ARG A 24 8.21 20.39 17.42
CA ARG A 24 8.18 19.02 16.86
C ARG A 24 9.54 18.56 16.33
N THR A 25 10.61 18.92 17.03
CA THR A 25 11.98 18.42 16.84
C THR A 25 12.33 17.43 17.94
N ASN A 26 11.73 16.24 17.91
CA ASN A 26 12.23 15.09 18.68
C ASN A 26 11.69 13.77 18.11
N GLU A 27 12.09 13.43 16.89
CA GLU A 27 12.39 12.02 16.59
C GLU A 27 13.89 11.86 16.80
N ARG A 28 14.27 11.65 18.07
CA ARG A 28 15.63 11.29 18.46
C ARG A 28 15.83 9.85 18.00
N SER A 29 16.58 9.70 16.92
CA SER A 29 17.07 8.44 16.40
C SER A 29 17.62 7.55 17.51
N THR A 30 17.02 6.38 17.70
CA THR A 30 17.77 5.17 18.08
C THR A 30 18.22 4.50 16.78
N ASP A 31 19.10 5.18 16.06
CA ASP A 31 19.82 4.59 14.92
C ASP A 31 20.96 3.77 15.51
N ASN A 32 20.67 2.51 15.85
CA ASN A 32 21.74 1.53 15.95
C ASN A 32 22.32 1.39 14.55
N GLN A 33 23.58 1.81 14.41
CA GLN A 33 24.44 1.38 13.31
C GLN A 33 24.34 -0.14 13.24
N GLU A 34 23.68 -0.68 12.21
CA GLU A 34 23.79 -2.11 11.87
C GLU A 34 25.17 -2.36 11.25
N GLN A 35 26.21 -2.31 12.10
CA GLN A 35 27.31 -3.27 12.02
C GLN A 35 26.93 -4.44 12.93
N ALA A 36 26.19 -5.41 12.38
CA ALA A 36 25.99 -6.70 13.02
C ALA A 36 26.29 -7.79 12.00
N SER A 37 27.43 -8.44 12.23
CA SER A 37 27.83 -9.72 11.68
C SER A 37 26.71 -10.75 11.85
N ASN A 38 25.92 -10.97 10.81
CA ASN A 38 24.90 -12.02 10.81
C ASN A 38 25.32 -13.13 9.84
N ALA A 39 25.58 -14.29 10.42
CA ALA A 39 25.98 -15.51 9.74
C ALA A 39 25.08 -15.76 8.52
N HIS A 40 25.71 -15.71 7.35
CA HIS A 40 25.13 -16.13 6.09
C HIS A 40 24.86 -17.64 6.14
N PHE A 41 23.60 -18.01 6.33
CA PHE A 41 23.10 -19.31 5.89
C PHE A 41 22.14 -19.07 4.74
N GLY A 42 22.71 -19.04 3.53
CA GLY A 42 21.93 -19.05 2.30
C GLY A 42 21.12 -20.33 2.24
N ARG A 43 19.80 -20.23 2.45
CA ARG A 43 18.84 -21.32 2.21
C ARG A 43 18.66 -21.53 0.71
N ARG A 44 19.72 -21.93 0.01
CA ARG A 44 19.62 -22.48 -1.34
C ARG A 44 19.07 -23.90 -1.19
N SER A 45 17.77 -24.06 -1.47
CA SER A 45 17.08 -25.29 -1.92
C SER A 45 15.74 -25.51 -1.23
N LEU A 46 14.73 -24.68 -1.54
CA LEU A 46 13.32 -25.04 -1.30
C LEU A 46 12.42 -24.86 -2.53
N LEU A 47 12.97 -24.41 -3.67
CA LEU A 47 12.27 -24.35 -4.97
C LEU A 47 13.10 -24.99 -6.09
N LYS A 48 13.49 -26.26 -5.90
CA LYS A 48 13.80 -27.21 -6.99
C LYS A 48 13.29 -28.60 -6.61
N ALA A 49 11.99 -28.72 -6.41
CA ALA A 49 11.29 -30.02 -6.39
C ALA A 49 10.03 -29.90 -7.26
N GLY A 50 10.28 -29.55 -8.52
CA GLY A 50 9.35 -29.67 -9.64
C GLY A 50 9.97 -30.56 -10.72
N ALA A 51 10.60 -31.67 -10.31
CA ALA A 51 10.94 -32.84 -11.11
C ALA A 51 11.69 -33.84 -10.20
N ALA A 52 11.38 -35.12 -10.36
CA ALA A 52 11.99 -36.30 -9.73
C ALA A 52 11.39 -36.79 -8.40
N ALA A 53 11.16 -38.10 -8.41
CA ALA A 53 10.43 -38.91 -7.45
C ALA A 53 11.30 -39.38 -6.28
N GLY A 54 10.64 -39.77 -5.19
CA GLY A 54 11.03 -40.93 -4.38
C GLY A 54 11.97 -40.71 -3.19
N LEU A 55 11.58 -41.40 -2.10
CA LEU A 55 12.37 -41.93 -0.99
C LEU A 55 12.72 -40.98 0.16
N GLY A 56 12.19 -41.34 1.34
CA GLY A 56 12.50 -40.73 2.63
C GLY A 56 13.79 -41.26 3.25
N ILE A 57 14.20 -40.64 4.36
CA ILE A 57 15.11 -41.18 5.38
C ILE A 57 14.74 -40.52 6.72
N VAL A 58 14.68 -41.37 7.76
CA VAL A 58 14.53 -41.07 9.19
C VAL A 58 15.93 -40.83 9.78
N GLY A 59 16.11 -39.87 10.70
CA GLY A 59 17.35 -39.74 11.46
C GLY A 59 17.35 -38.61 12.48
N THR A 60 17.32 -38.98 13.76
CA THR A 60 17.32 -38.15 14.99
C THR A 60 18.67 -37.49 15.27
N THR A 61 18.70 -36.19 15.64
CA THR A 61 19.60 -35.65 16.69
C THR A 61 19.00 -34.39 17.33
N SER A 62 19.02 -34.37 18.66
CA SER A 62 18.49 -33.31 19.52
C SER A 62 19.39 -32.08 19.54
N LEU A 63 18.95 -31.03 18.87
CA LEU A 63 19.23 -29.63 19.20
C LEU A 63 17.85 -28.96 19.24
N THR A 64 17.64 -27.99 20.12
CA THR A 64 16.41 -27.19 20.19
C THR A 64 16.16 -26.51 18.85
N GLU A 65 15.46 -27.22 17.96
CA GLU A 65 14.99 -26.77 16.66
C GLU A 65 13.97 -25.67 16.91
N LEU A 66 14.32 -24.43 16.57
CA LEU A 66 13.34 -23.51 16.02
C LEU A 66 12.70 -24.27 14.85
N ALA A 67 11.50 -24.80 15.08
CA ALA A 67 10.76 -25.58 14.10
C ALA A 67 10.76 -24.79 12.79
N ALA A 68 11.53 -25.25 11.82
CA ALA A 68 11.51 -24.68 10.48
C ALA A 68 10.06 -24.82 9.99
N ALA A 69 9.41 -23.72 9.64
CA ALA A 69 8.11 -23.80 9.00
C ALA A 69 8.21 -24.73 7.80
N SER A 70 7.52 -25.86 7.88
CA SER A 70 7.19 -26.66 6.73
C SER A 70 6.10 -25.92 5.96
N ILE A 71 6.33 -25.65 4.68
CA ILE A 71 5.22 -25.37 3.77
C ILE A 71 4.41 -26.66 3.71
N ASP A 72 3.29 -26.70 4.41
CA ASP A 72 2.36 -27.80 4.31
C ASP A 72 1.62 -27.62 3.00
N LYS A 73 1.90 -28.51 2.04
CA LYS A 73 1.12 -28.59 0.81
C LYS A 73 -0.23 -29.26 1.10
N SER A 74 -0.98 -28.74 2.07
CA SER A 74 -2.38 -29.07 2.29
C SER A 74 -3.22 -28.36 1.23
N SER A 75 -2.97 -28.68 -0.04
CA SER A 75 -3.60 -27.98 -1.16
C SER A 75 -4.99 -28.57 -1.43
N ASN A 76 -5.99 -27.71 -1.53
CA ASN A 76 -7.20 -28.00 -2.32
C ASN A 76 -6.90 -27.83 -3.83
N GLY A 77 -5.63 -27.96 -4.23
CA GLY A 77 -5.13 -27.75 -5.60
C GLY A 77 -4.94 -26.29 -6.06
N LYS A 78 -5.10 -25.27 -5.20
CA LYS A 78 -5.12 -23.85 -5.63
C LYS A 78 -3.99 -22.95 -5.10
N TYR A 79 -3.43 -23.28 -3.94
CA TYR A 79 -2.34 -22.55 -3.29
C TYR A 79 -1.66 -23.43 -2.24
N ASP A 80 -0.42 -23.10 -1.89
CA ASP A 80 0.34 -23.71 -0.79
C ASP A 80 0.02 -22.99 0.53
N VAL A 81 0.07 -23.70 1.66
CA VAL A 81 -0.07 -23.09 2.99
C VAL A 81 1.29 -23.05 3.68
N TRP A 82 1.73 -21.85 4.04
CA TRP A 82 2.96 -21.65 4.80
C TRP A 82 2.60 -21.28 6.23
N LYS A 83 2.69 -22.26 7.12
CA LYS A 83 2.38 -22.08 8.54
C LYS A 83 3.57 -21.51 9.29
N ILE A 84 3.39 -20.33 9.87
CA ILE A 84 4.38 -19.59 10.65
C ILE A 84 4.02 -19.73 12.12
N THR A 85 4.97 -20.19 12.94
CA THR A 85 4.77 -20.39 14.38
C THR A 85 5.59 -19.44 15.25
N GLY A 86 6.46 -18.66 14.64
CA GLY A 86 7.28 -17.64 15.29
C GLY A 86 7.75 -16.61 14.27
N LYS A 87 8.91 -16.00 14.50
CA LYS A 87 9.48 -15.01 13.56
C LYS A 87 10.24 -15.68 12.43
N GLU A 88 9.91 -15.30 11.20
CA GLU A 88 10.59 -15.79 10.01
C GLU A 88 10.92 -14.66 9.04
N VAL A 89 12.05 -14.82 8.35
CA VAL A 89 12.46 -13.94 7.25
C VAL A 89 12.73 -14.80 6.02
N TYR A 90 12.15 -14.41 4.90
CA TYR A 90 12.36 -15.04 3.60
C TYR A 90 13.07 -14.09 2.65
N ASP A 91 14.31 -14.42 2.29
CA ASP A 91 15.11 -13.62 1.36
C ASP A 91 14.92 -14.09 -0.08
N LEU A 92 14.35 -13.20 -0.90
CA LEU A 92 14.22 -13.39 -2.33
C LEU A 92 15.60 -13.38 -3.02
N SER A 93 15.73 -14.20 -4.06
CA SER A 93 16.86 -14.25 -4.97
C SER A 93 16.59 -13.50 -6.27
N ASP A 94 17.64 -13.28 -7.08
CA ASP A 94 17.48 -12.74 -8.43
C ASP A 94 16.63 -13.66 -9.30
N GLY A 95 15.68 -13.09 -10.05
CA GLY A 95 14.78 -13.84 -10.93
C GLY A 95 13.71 -14.66 -10.22
N GLU A 96 13.64 -14.62 -8.89
CA GLU A 96 12.75 -15.49 -8.12
C GLU A 96 11.27 -15.17 -8.34
N LYS A 97 10.43 -16.21 -8.33
CA LYS A 97 8.97 -16.09 -8.39
C LYS A 97 8.37 -16.78 -7.18
N LEU A 98 7.91 -15.99 -6.21
CA LEU A 98 7.17 -16.47 -5.04
C LEU A 98 5.68 -16.27 -5.31
N SER A 99 4.89 -17.34 -5.37
CA SER A 99 3.47 -17.19 -5.70
C SER A 99 2.53 -18.24 -5.16
N ASN A 100 1.26 -17.84 -5.03
CA ASN A 100 0.14 -18.71 -4.68
C ASN A 100 0.27 -19.33 -3.29
N ILE A 101 0.45 -18.48 -2.28
CA ILE A 101 0.70 -18.90 -0.91
C ILE A 101 -0.30 -18.24 0.04
N LEU A 102 -0.90 -19.06 0.89
CA LEU A 102 -1.56 -18.61 2.11
C LEU A 102 -0.56 -18.69 3.26
N VAL A 103 -0.07 -17.55 3.72
CA VAL A 103 0.78 -17.47 4.90
C VAL A 103 -0.13 -17.50 6.11
N ASP A 104 -0.06 -18.54 6.92
CA ASP A 104 -0.78 -18.65 8.19
C ASP A 104 0.14 -18.21 9.33
N GLN A 105 -0.03 -16.97 9.79
CA GLN A 105 0.65 -16.35 10.92
C GLN A 105 -0.34 -16.09 12.07
N THR A 106 -1.26 -17.03 12.31
CA THR A 106 -2.24 -16.95 13.40
C THR A 106 -1.69 -17.32 14.77
N ALA A 107 -0.54 -17.99 14.84
CA ALA A 107 0.11 -18.28 16.11
C ALA A 107 0.57 -16.98 16.81
N ASP A 108 0.60 -17.01 18.15
CA ASP A 108 1.08 -15.87 18.92
C ASP A 108 2.57 -15.61 18.63
N GLY A 109 2.95 -14.33 18.49
CA GLY A 109 4.30 -13.93 18.07
C GLY A 109 4.70 -14.30 16.64
N ALA A 110 3.80 -14.88 15.83
CA ALA A 110 4.12 -15.29 14.46
C ALA A 110 4.15 -14.09 13.49
N THR A 111 5.22 -14.01 12.70
CA THR A 111 5.36 -13.04 11.60
C THR A 111 6.31 -13.56 10.53
N LEU A 112 5.93 -13.38 9.26
CA LEU A 112 6.82 -13.58 8.12
C LEU A 112 7.22 -12.25 7.48
N THR A 113 8.50 -11.93 7.45
CA THR A 113 9.03 -10.84 6.61
C THR A 113 9.54 -11.40 5.28
N ILE A 114 8.97 -10.95 4.17
CA ILE A 114 9.50 -11.21 2.83
C ILE A 114 10.46 -10.07 2.46
N ARG A 115 11.72 -10.42 2.17
CA ARG A 115 12.80 -9.46 2.01
C ARG A 115 13.46 -9.61 0.65
N SER A 116 13.84 -8.47 0.06
CA SER A 116 14.74 -8.42 -1.09
C SER A 116 15.82 -7.38 -0.81
N GLN A 117 17.07 -7.83 -0.72
CA GLN A 117 18.22 -6.96 -0.52
C GLN A 117 19.00 -6.83 -1.82
N ASN A 118 18.70 -5.75 -2.55
CA ASN A 118 19.37 -5.41 -3.79
C ASN A 118 19.33 -6.53 -4.84
N LYS A 119 18.20 -7.24 -4.94
CA LYS A 119 17.94 -8.26 -5.97
C LYS A 119 17.07 -7.71 -7.08
N SER A 120 17.11 -8.34 -8.25
CA SER A 120 16.41 -7.91 -9.46
C SER A 120 15.66 -9.06 -10.12
N LYS A 121 14.68 -8.71 -10.97
CA LYS A 121 13.80 -9.62 -11.72
C LYS A 121 12.97 -10.56 -10.83
N TRP A 122 12.85 -10.26 -9.55
CA TRP A 122 12.00 -11.02 -8.64
C TRP A 122 10.55 -10.59 -8.76
N ALA A 123 9.64 -11.50 -8.41
CA ALA A 123 8.22 -11.21 -8.35
C ALA A 123 7.55 -12.01 -7.22
N VAL A 124 6.73 -11.31 -6.44
CA VAL A 124 5.85 -11.88 -5.42
C VAL A 124 4.41 -11.68 -5.86
N ARG A 125 3.65 -12.77 -6.03
CA ARG A 125 2.27 -12.72 -6.54
C ARG A 125 1.33 -13.58 -5.72
N ASN A 126 0.07 -13.18 -5.58
CA ASN A 126 -0.97 -14.06 -5.02
C ASN A 126 -0.62 -14.56 -3.62
N ILE A 127 -0.37 -13.63 -2.69
CA ILE A 127 -0.03 -13.96 -1.30
C ILE A 127 -1.11 -13.39 -0.39
N GLY A 128 -1.72 -14.28 0.40
CA GLY A 128 -2.63 -13.87 1.47
C GLY A 128 -2.02 -14.15 2.82
N PHE A 129 -2.05 -13.17 3.72
CA PHE A 129 -1.64 -13.34 5.11
C PHE A 129 -2.88 -13.58 5.98
N LEU A 130 -2.97 -14.76 6.59
CA LEU A 130 -3.96 -15.10 7.61
C LEU A 130 -3.34 -14.84 8.99
N GLY A 131 -4.00 -14.04 9.82
CA GLY A 131 -3.41 -13.49 11.05
C GLY A 131 -2.73 -12.14 10.80
N VAL A 132 -2.43 -11.43 11.88
CA VAL A 132 -2.10 -9.99 11.82
C VAL A 132 -0.62 -9.66 11.72
N GLY A 133 0.25 -10.66 11.94
CA GLY A 133 1.69 -10.45 12.08
C GLY A 133 2.02 -9.72 13.38
N GLN A 134 2.51 -10.44 14.38
CA GLN A 134 2.91 -9.87 15.67
C GLN A 134 4.42 -9.64 15.72
N ASP A 135 4.85 -8.70 16.55
CA ASP A 135 6.25 -8.64 16.99
C ASP A 135 7.23 -7.98 16.00
N GLY A 136 6.84 -6.80 15.52
CA GLY A 136 7.79 -5.82 15.05
C GLY A 136 8.21 -4.86 16.15
N GLU A 137 9.20 -5.20 16.96
CA GLU A 137 9.82 -4.19 17.81
C GLU A 137 10.44 -3.10 16.91
N GLY A 138 10.11 -1.83 17.19
CA GLY A 138 10.63 -0.67 16.47
C GLY A 138 9.92 -0.29 15.17
N SER A 139 10.18 0.94 14.69
CA SER A 139 9.52 1.58 13.55
C SER A 139 9.90 1.03 12.16
N SER A 140 10.81 0.06 12.10
CA SER A 140 11.37 -0.52 10.87
C SER A 140 10.86 -1.93 10.55
N SER A 141 9.87 -2.43 11.30
CA SER A 141 9.34 -3.78 11.11
C SER A 141 8.15 -3.80 10.15
N PHE A 142 8.26 -4.57 9.06
CA PHE A 142 7.28 -4.64 7.98
C PHE A 142 7.12 -6.06 7.43
N GLN A 143 5.94 -6.37 6.88
CA GLN A 143 5.66 -7.64 6.20
C GLN A 143 6.53 -7.83 4.95
N PHE A 144 6.79 -6.74 4.22
CA PHE A 144 7.75 -6.70 3.12
C PHE A 144 8.85 -5.69 3.37
N GLN A 145 10.09 -6.06 3.08
CA GLN A 145 11.24 -5.16 3.13
C GLN A 145 12.11 -5.33 1.89
N VAL A 146 11.90 -4.50 0.87
CA VAL A 146 12.43 -4.77 -0.47
C VAL A 146 13.26 -3.64 -1.04
N SER A 147 14.18 -3.99 -1.93
CA SER A 147 14.99 -3.09 -2.74
C SER A 147 15.43 -3.80 -4.02
N THR A 148 15.81 -3.00 -5.01
CA THR A 148 16.39 -3.46 -6.27
C THR A 148 17.58 -2.56 -6.62
N PRO A 149 18.61 -3.10 -7.30
CA PRO A 149 19.79 -2.33 -7.71
C PRO A 149 19.45 -1.39 -8.87
N SER A 150 20.40 -0.53 -9.26
CA SER A 150 20.32 0.27 -10.49
C SER A 150 19.89 -0.58 -11.68
N GLY A 151 18.90 -0.10 -12.44
CA GLY A 151 18.32 -0.84 -13.58
C GLY A 151 17.57 -2.14 -13.21
N GLY A 152 17.49 -2.46 -11.92
CA GLY A 152 16.80 -3.64 -11.43
C GLY A 152 15.29 -3.46 -11.30
N HIS A 153 14.56 -4.56 -11.41
CA HIS A 153 13.09 -4.56 -11.36
C HIS A 153 12.57 -5.53 -10.30
N GLY A 154 11.50 -5.16 -9.62
CA GLY A 154 10.75 -6.03 -8.72
C GLY A 154 9.25 -5.88 -8.93
N LEU A 155 8.48 -6.89 -8.50
CA LEU A 155 7.02 -6.84 -8.54
C LEU A 155 6.40 -7.41 -7.26
N ILE A 156 5.47 -6.67 -6.69
CA ILE A 156 4.54 -7.14 -5.65
C ILE A 156 3.12 -7.02 -6.19
N GLU A 157 2.40 -8.13 -6.32
CA GLU A 157 1.09 -8.15 -6.98
C GLU A 157 0.08 -9.04 -6.25
N ASN A 158 -1.18 -8.58 -6.18
CA ASN A 158 -2.30 -9.36 -5.64
C ASN A 158 -2.03 -9.89 -4.22
N ILE A 159 -1.80 -8.95 -3.31
CA ILE A 159 -1.49 -9.22 -1.89
C ILE A 159 -2.70 -8.86 -1.03
N TRP A 160 -3.00 -9.67 -0.01
CA TRP A 160 -3.92 -9.31 1.06
C TRP A 160 -3.20 -9.40 2.40
N ALA A 161 -3.18 -8.30 3.16
CA ALA A 161 -2.62 -8.24 4.51
C ALA A 161 -3.48 -7.35 5.42
N ASN A 162 -3.63 -7.77 6.68
CA ASN A 162 -4.39 -7.05 7.70
C ASN A 162 -3.58 -7.01 9.00
N GLY A 163 -3.46 -5.83 9.60
CA GLY A 163 -2.86 -5.60 10.91
C GLY A 163 -3.87 -5.26 12.01
N LYS A 164 -5.18 -5.18 11.74
CA LYS A 164 -6.19 -4.90 12.79
C LYS A 164 -6.32 -6.07 13.75
N ALA A 165 -6.58 -5.75 15.03
CA ALA A 165 -6.88 -6.76 16.05
C ALA A 165 -8.03 -7.68 15.59
N ARG A 166 -7.81 -9.00 15.69
CA ARG A 166 -8.75 -10.01 15.20
C ARG A 166 -8.47 -11.39 15.82
N ASP A 167 -9.51 -12.17 16.04
CA ASP A 167 -9.41 -13.59 16.40
C ASP A 167 -8.47 -13.86 17.61
N GLY A 168 -8.54 -12.97 18.62
CA GLY A 168 -7.71 -13.05 19.83
C GLY A 168 -6.31 -12.45 19.70
N GLN A 169 -5.91 -11.99 18.51
CA GLN A 169 -4.65 -11.29 18.27
C GLN A 169 -4.81 -9.77 18.45
N SER A 170 -3.84 -9.15 19.13
CA SER A 170 -3.71 -7.69 19.23
C SER A 170 -3.48 -7.05 17.86
N ALA A 171 -3.72 -5.75 17.72
CA ALA A 171 -3.38 -5.06 16.48
C ALA A 171 -1.86 -5.01 16.27
N SER A 172 -1.42 -5.16 15.02
CA SER A 172 -0.01 -5.22 14.62
C SER A 172 0.63 -3.83 14.61
N GLN A 173 1.81 -3.70 15.20
CA GLN A 173 2.64 -2.49 15.09
C GLN A 173 3.52 -2.46 13.82
N LEU A 174 3.49 -3.52 13.01
CA LEU A 174 4.22 -3.60 11.74
C LEU A 174 3.73 -2.53 10.75
N GLY A 175 4.43 -2.41 9.62
CA GLY A 175 3.87 -1.88 8.38
C GLY A 175 3.69 -2.94 7.30
N GLY A 176 3.01 -2.57 6.21
CA GLY A 176 2.79 -3.47 5.07
C GLY A 176 4.08 -3.67 4.26
N ILE A 177 4.47 -2.65 3.48
CA ILE A 177 5.62 -2.71 2.59
C ILE A 177 6.60 -1.58 2.87
N TYR A 178 7.84 -1.92 3.14
CA TYR A 178 8.96 -0.98 3.24
C TYR A 178 9.89 -1.11 2.04
N ILE A 179 10.11 0.03 1.38
CA ILE A 179 11.14 0.16 0.33
C ILE A 179 12.39 0.70 1.00
N ARG A 180 13.43 -0.13 1.00
CA ARG A 180 14.69 0.17 1.69
C ARG A 180 15.41 1.35 1.00
N PRO A 181 16.20 2.14 1.74
CA PRO A 181 16.94 3.27 1.17
C PRO A 181 17.90 2.88 0.04
N SER A 182 18.41 1.64 0.08
CA SER A 182 19.29 1.07 -0.93
C SER A 182 18.63 0.82 -2.29
N HIS A 183 17.31 0.99 -2.41
CA HIS A 183 16.60 0.80 -3.67
C HIS A 183 16.93 1.91 -4.67
N GLU A 184 17.46 1.50 -5.83
CA GLU A 184 17.88 2.38 -6.93
C GLU A 184 17.11 2.08 -8.23
N GLY A 185 16.56 0.89 -8.38
CA GLY A 185 15.82 0.47 -9.58
C GLY A 185 14.34 0.88 -9.60
N HIS A 186 13.49 -0.02 -10.07
CA HIS A 186 12.03 0.14 -10.08
C HIS A 186 11.32 -1.03 -9.39
N ILE A 187 10.24 -0.76 -8.65
CA ILE A 187 9.34 -1.79 -8.12
C ILE A 187 7.89 -1.42 -8.45
N ASP A 188 7.20 -2.34 -9.12
CA ASP A 188 5.75 -2.26 -9.28
C ASP A 188 5.06 -2.89 -8.07
N ILE A 189 4.08 -2.17 -7.51
CA ILE A 189 3.21 -2.63 -6.44
C ILE A 189 1.77 -2.48 -6.93
N ARG A 190 1.05 -3.58 -7.11
CA ARG A 190 -0.28 -3.50 -7.70
C ARG A 190 -1.28 -4.49 -7.15
N HIS A 191 -2.56 -4.09 -7.19
CA HIS A 191 -3.65 -4.94 -6.76
C HIS A 191 -3.52 -5.41 -5.30
N THR A 192 -2.99 -4.55 -4.43
CA THR A 192 -2.77 -4.88 -3.01
C THR A 192 -3.92 -4.38 -2.15
N TYR A 193 -4.33 -5.21 -1.20
CA TYR A 193 -5.20 -4.86 -0.08
C TYR A 193 -4.36 -4.90 1.20
N ILE A 194 -4.16 -3.74 1.84
CA ILE A 194 -3.35 -3.62 3.06
C ILE A 194 -4.12 -2.78 4.06
N GLU A 195 -4.43 -3.34 5.22
CA GLU A 195 -5.18 -2.62 6.24
C GLU A 195 -4.60 -2.72 7.64
N GLY A 196 -4.91 -1.74 8.50
CA GLY A 196 -4.88 -1.92 9.95
C GLY A 196 -3.53 -1.90 10.63
N PHE A 197 -2.43 -1.71 9.90
CA PHE A 197 -1.09 -1.73 10.46
C PHE A 197 -0.79 -0.48 11.30
N GLY A 198 0.00 -0.64 12.35
CA GLY A 198 0.47 0.45 13.21
C GLY A 198 1.44 1.41 12.52
N ASN A 199 2.01 1.00 11.40
CA ASN A 199 2.89 1.81 10.60
C ASN A 199 2.21 2.21 9.26
N ASN A 200 2.98 2.35 8.19
CA ASN A 200 2.46 2.67 6.85
C ASN A 200 1.97 1.39 6.17
N ALA A 201 0.94 1.48 5.32
CA ALA A 201 0.66 0.41 4.36
C ALA A 201 1.83 0.25 3.38
N VAL A 202 2.30 1.36 2.81
CA VAL A 202 3.55 1.41 2.03
C VAL A 202 4.39 2.58 2.47
N TYR A 203 5.62 2.29 2.91
CA TYR A 203 6.68 3.25 3.18
C TYR A 203 7.70 3.17 2.05
N ALA A 204 7.57 4.07 1.07
CA ALA A 204 8.49 4.20 -0.06
C ALA A 204 9.27 5.51 -0.09
N SER A 205 9.23 6.30 0.99
CA SER A 205 9.98 7.56 1.04
C SER A 205 11.44 7.40 1.48
N ALA A 206 11.86 6.21 1.90
CA ALA A 206 13.19 5.99 2.48
C ALA A 206 14.32 6.16 1.46
N VAL A 207 14.00 6.02 0.17
CA VAL A 207 14.90 6.24 -0.96
C VAL A 207 15.21 7.70 -1.23
N GLY A 208 14.42 8.63 -0.65
CA GLY A 208 14.60 10.06 -0.82
C GLY A 208 15.33 10.76 0.30
N LYS A 209 15.60 10.04 1.40
CA LYS A 209 16.39 10.59 2.49
C LYS A 209 17.86 10.70 2.07
N ASP A 210 18.64 11.53 2.75
CA ASP A 210 20.09 11.60 2.60
C ASP A 210 20.74 10.20 2.69
N GLY A 211 21.57 9.86 1.70
CA GLY A 211 22.14 8.53 1.51
C GLY A 211 21.16 7.49 0.94
N GLY A 212 20.04 7.94 0.40
CA GLY A 212 19.10 7.12 -0.35
C GLY A 212 19.46 7.04 -1.83
N ASN A 213 19.03 5.98 -2.51
CA ASN A 213 19.41 5.76 -3.91
C ASN A 213 18.36 6.24 -4.93
N ALA A 214 17.35 7.00 -4.48
CA ALA A 214 16.30 7.60 -5.32
C ALA A 214 15.55 6.63 -6.27
N GLY A 215 15.53 5.33 -5.95
CA GLY A 215 14.76 4.32 -6.67
C GLY A 215 13.27 4.64 -6.72
N SER A 216 12.56 4.03 -7.66
CA SER A 216 11.20 4.41 -8.02
C SER A 216 10.18 3.31 -7.76
N VAL A 217 8.98 3.71 -7.33
CA VAL A 217 7.87 2.77 -7.19
C VAL A 217 6.65 3.23 -7.97
N THR A 218 5.96 2.27 -8.59
CA THR A 218 4.61 2.49 -9.13
C THR A 218 3.62 1.72 -8.28
N LEU A 219 2.74 2.43 -7.58
CA LEU A 219 1.58 1.87 -6.88
C LEU A 219 0.36 1.99 -7.78
N LYS A 220 -0.21 0.86 -8.21
CA LYS A 220 -1.31 0.85 -9.19
C LYS A 220 -2.46 -0.05 -8.73
N ASN A 221 -3.69 0.45 -8.79
CA ASN A 221 -4.89 -0.34 -8.46
C ASN A 221 -4.85 -0.92 -7.04
N CYS A 222 -4.33 -0.17 -6.06
CA CYS A 222 -4.22 -0.58 -4.66
C CYS A 222 -5.41 -0.07 -3.85
N TYR A 223 -5.79 -0.81 -2.81
CA TYR A 223 -6.79 -0.39 -1.84
C TYR A 223 -6.19 -0.54 -0.43
N HIS A 224 -5.82 0.56 0.18
CA HIS A 224 -5.20 0.54 1.51
C HIS A 224 -6.08 1.30 2.49
N ARG A 225 -6.25 0.78 3.70
CA ARG A 225 -7.11 1.43 4.68
C ARG A 225 -6.65 1.32 6.12
N ASP A 226 -6.97 2.33 6.91
CA ASP A 226 -6.84 2.30 8.37
C ASP A 226 -5.44 1.90 8.84
N ASN A 227 -4.39 2.24 8.08
CA ASN A 227 -3.01 2.14 8.53
C ASN A 227 -2.64 3.43 9.28
N THR A 228 -1.94 3.30 10.40
CA THR A 228 -1.81 4.39 11.37
C THR A 228 -0.98 5.56 10.89
N VAL A 229 0.03 5.36 10.05
CA VAL A 229 0.89 6.48 9.60
C VAL A 229 0.43 7.03 8.26
N SER A 230 0.30 6.15 7.26
CA SER A 230 -0.23 6.52 5.95
C SER A 230 -0.67 5.30 5.15
N GLN A 231 -1.56 5.52 4.19
CA GLN A 231 -1.96 4.51 3.22
C GLN A 231 -0.94 4.40 2.08
N PHE A 232 -0.39 5.55 1.66
CA PHE A 232 0.60 5.67 0.61
C PHE A 232 1.68 6.68 1.00
N ARG A 233 2.89 6.22 1.32
CA ARG A 233 4.04 7.10 1.53
C ARG A 233 5.07 6.91 0.45
N ILE A 234 5.36 7.97 -0.29
CA ILE A 234 6.32 7.98 -1.41
C ILE A 234 7.36 9.07 -1.18
N GLY A 235 8.47 9.00 -1.93
CA GLY A 235 9.50 10.00 -1.77
C GLY A 235 10.62 9.94 -2.77
N SER A 236 10.36 9.58 -4.04
CA SER A 236 11.32 9.80 -5.13
C SER A 236 10.62 10.45 -6.33
N PRO A 237 11.36 11.16 -7.22
CA PRO A 237 10.74 11.95 -8.29
C PRO A 237 10.00 11.14 -9.34
N LYS A 238 10.28 9.83 -9.41
CA LYS A 238 9.68 8.90 -10.36
C LYS A 238 8.62 8.02 -9.71
N SER A 239 8.31 8.24 -8.42
CA SER A 239 7.29 7.47 -7.72
C SER A 239 5.88 7.94 -8.05
N ILE A 240 4.98 6.98 -8.28
CA ILE A 240 3.61 7.21 -8.75
C ILE A 240 2.64 6.41 -7.89
N VAL A 241 1.54 7.04 -7.47
CA VAL A 241 0.33 6.37 -6.96
C VAL A 241 -0.78 6.59 -7.99
N ARG A 242 -1.34 5.53 -8.57
CA ARG A 242 -2.29 5.63 -9.68
C ARG A 242 -3.48 4.69 -9.52
N ASN A 243 -4.69 5.23 -9.72
CA ASN A 243 -5.93 4.46 -9.63
C ASN A 243 -6.03 3.69 -8.30
N CYS A 244 -5.63 4.33 -7.21
CA CYS A 244 -5.63 3.75 -5.88
C CYS A 244 -6.78 4.32 -5.05
N VAL A 245 -7.18 3.56 -4.03
CA VAL A 245 -8.12 4.00 -3.01
C VAL A 245 -7.41 3.97 -1.66
N GLY A 246 -7.45 5.10 -0.94
CA GLY A 246 -6.95 5.20 0.43
C GLY A 246 -8.08 5.58 1.38
N VAL A 247 -8.27 4.83 2.45
CA VAL A 247 -9.33 5.09 3.44
C VAL A 247 -8.72 5.21 4.83
N VAL A 248 -9.12 6.21 5.58
CA VAL A 248 -8.87 6.33 7.02
C VAL A 248 -10.22 6.52 7.67
N ASN A 249 -10.71 5.48 8.32
CA ASN A 249 -12.01 5.44 8.98
C ASN A 249 -12.01 4.34 10.05
N ASP A 250 -11.33 4.60 11.16
CA ASP A 250 -11.22 3.69 12.29
C ASP A 250 -11.61 4.40 13.61
N PRO A 251 -12.89 4.81 13.75
CA PRO A 251 -13.37 5.53 14.94
C PRO A 251 -13.19 4.74 16.24
N ASP A 252 -13.14 3.41 16.15
CA ASP A 252 -12.97 2.50 17.28
C ASP A 252 -11.49 2.24 17.64
N GLY A 253 -10.52 2.79 16.89
CA GLY A 253 -9.09 2.61 17.17
C GLY A 253 -8.60 1.15 17.14
N LYS A 254 -9.14 0.33 16.23
CA LYS A 254 -8.82 -1.11 16.08
C LYS A 254 -7.56 -1.39 15.26
N ARG A 255 -7.02 -0.39 14.57
CA ARG A 255 -5.72 -0.46 13.89
C ARG A 255 -4.57 -0.46 14.90
N GLY A 256 -3.38 -0.88 14.45
CA GLY A 256 -2.18 -0.85 15.27
C GLY A 256 -1.79 0.56 15.68
N GLN A 257 -1.05 0.69 16.78
CA GLN A 257 -0.42 1.94 17.17
C GLN A 257 0.95 2.12 16.51
N TYR A 258 1.38 3.35 16.29
CA TYR A 258 2.73 3.60 15.79
C TYR A 258 3.76 3.15 16.84
N PRO A 259 4.70 2.25 16.51
CA PRO A 259 5.57 1.61 17.49
C PRO A 259 6.46 2.56 18.29
N SER A 260 6.80 3.74 17.77
CA SER A 260 7.74 4.63 18.48
C SER A 260 7.10 5.51 19.54
N ASP A 261 5.83 5.91 19.38
CA ASP A 261 5.19 6.89 20.27
C ASP A 261 3.73 6.53 20.64
N GLY A 262 3.22 5.39 20.17
CA GLY A 262 1.85 4.96 20.43
C GLY A 262 0.78 5.76 19.69
N SER A 263 1.15 6.68 18.80
CA SER A 263 0.20 7.57 18.13
C SER A 263 -0.63 6.85 17.06
N TYR A 264 -1.74 7.50 16.68
CA TYR A 264 -2.64 7.06 15.62
C TYR A 264 -2.69 8.03 14.42
N ASN A 265 -1.65 8.84 14.20
CA ASN A 265 -1.64 9.95 13.23
C ASN A 265 -1.79 9.50 11.76
N ALA A 266 -3.02 9.39 11.26
CA ALA A 266 -3.28 8.77 9.95
C ALA A 266 -3.46 9.78 8.82
N ARG A 267 -2.80 9.47 7.70
CA ARG A 267 -2.90 10.19 6.43
C ARG A 267 -3.35 9.27 5.32
N CYS A 268 -3.94 9.83 4.27
CA CYS A 268 -4.11 9.07 3.03
C CYS A 268 -2.78 8.97 2.28
N VAL A 269 -2.14 10.11 1.99
CA VAL A 269 -0.88 10.17 1.26
C VAL A 269 0.14 11.05 1.97
N TRP A 270 1.39 10.57 2.03
CA TRP A 270 2.52 11.30 2.56
C TRP A 270 3.70 11.29 1.57
N GLY A 271 3.92 12.39 0.88
CA GLY A 271 5.11 12.57 0.03
C GLY A 271 6.24 13.23 0.80
N LYS A 272 7.45 12.69 0.71
CA LYS A 272 8.62 13.28 1.35
C LYS A 272 9.80 13.49 0.41
N HIS A 273 10.69 14.38 0.81
CA HIS A 273 12.02 14.60 0.27
C HIS A 273 12.09 15.22 -1.13
N PHE A 274 11.61 14.53 -2.15
CA PHE A 274 11.85 14.88 -3.55
C PHE A 274 10.68 15.64 -4.21
N ARG A 275 10.98 16.36 -5.29
CA ARG A 275 9.98 16.96 -6.19
C ARG A 275 9.33 15.92 -7.12
N ASN A 276 8.26 16.31 -7.80
CA ASN A 276 7.62 15.56 -8.90
C ASN A 276 7.03 14.20 -8.52
N GLN A 277 6.73 13.98 -7.25
CA GLN A 277 5.94 12.82 -6.82
C GLN A 277 4.52 12.95 -7.37
N ARG A 278 3.93 11.88 -7.90
CA ARG A 278 2.63 11.94 -8.58
C ARG A 278 1.58 11.04 -7.95
N ILE A 279 0.38 11.58 -7.82
CA ILE A 279 -0.82 10.87 -7.39
C ILE A 279 -1.87 11.12 -8.47
N GLU A 280 -2.33 10.07 -9.13
CA GLU A 280 -3.11 10.17 -10.36
C GLU A 280 -4.40 9.37 -10.22
N ASN A 281 -5.54 9.96 -10.60
CA ASN A 281 -6.82 9.28 -10.76
C ASN A 281 -7.22 8.42 -9.54
N SER A 282 -6.95 8.91 -8.34
CA SER A 282 -7.09 8.15 -7.10
C SER A 282 -8.17 8.73 -6.20
N SER A 283 -8.70 7.92 -5.29
CA SER A 283 -9.78 8.29 -4.39
C SER A 283 -9.36 8.15 -2.93
N PHE A 284 -9.60 9.18 -2.13
CA PHE A 284 -9.19 9.20 -0.74
C PHE A 284 -10.32 9.61 0.18
N TYR A 285 -10.50 8.88 1.27
CA TYR A 285 -11.46 9.21 2.30
C TYR A 285 -10.77 9.30 3.64
N LEU A 286 -10.89 10.44 4.30
CA LEU A 286 -10.42 10.67 5.66
C LEU A 286 -11.63 11.02 6.53
N SER A 287 -12.00 10.11 7.41
CA SER A 287 -13.12 10.27 8.33
C SER A 287 -12.79 11.36 9.35
N PRO A 288 -13.65 12.38 9.54
CA PRO A 288 -13.48 13.34 10.64
C PRO A 288 -13.68 12.70 12.01
N ASN A 289 -14.28 11.50 12.07
CA ASN A 289 -14.52 10.76 13.30
C ASN A 289 -13.46 9.67 13.55
N ASP A 290 -12.40 9.62 12.74
CA ASP A 290 -11.29 8.72 13.01
C ASP A 290 -10.66 9.03 14.38
N VAL A 291 -9.97 8.05 14.98
CA VAL A 291 -9.32 8.24 16.29
C VAL A 291 -8.29 9.39 16.28
N ASN A 292 -7.65 9.66 15.14
CA ASN A 292 -6.74 10.81 14.99
C ASN A 292 -6.47 11.12 13.50
N PRO A 293 -7.42 11.73 12.78
CA PRO A 293 -7.26 12.08 11.37
C PRO A 293 -6.33 13.27 11.23
N ASP A 294 -5.28 13.15 10.41
CA ASP A 294 -4.36 14.26 10.15
C ASP A 294 -4.75 15.00 8.86
N THR A 295 -4.44 14.42 7.70
CA THR A 295 -4.68 15.04 6.39
C THR A 295 -4.79 14.01 5.28
N VAL A 296 -5.50 14.37 4.20
CA VAL A 296 -5.52 13.55 2.98
C VAL A 296 -4.18 13.55 2.27
N PHE A 297 -3.62 14.73 2.01
CA PHE A 297 -2.32 14.87 1.37
C PHE A 297 -1.37 15.59 2.32
N GLU A 298 -0.14 15.14 2.40
CA GLU A 298 0.96 15.87 3.03
C GLU A 298 2.18 15.81 2.12
N ALA A 299 2.84 16.95 1.94
CA ALA A 299 4.21 17.03 1.48
C ALA A 299 5.12 17.46 2.65
N ARG A 300 6.28 16.82 2.79
CA ARG A 300 7.28 17.17 3.81
C ARG A 300 8.70 17.16 3.27
N TYR A 301 9.36 18.29 3.41
CA TYR A 301 10.80 18.43 3.25
C TYR A 301 11.45 18.41 4.64
N ILE A 302 12.69 17.95 4.74
CA ILE A 302 13.42 17.91 6.01
C ILE A 302 14.82 18.40 5.69
N ASP A 303 15.16 19.58 6.22
CA ASP A 303 16.49 20.14 6.08
C ASP A 303 17.54 19.13 6.55
N ASP A 304 18.65 19.07 5.82
CA ASP A 304 19.79 18.15 6.04
C ASP A 304 19.46 16.65 5.93
N ARG A 305 18.21 16.27 5.59
CA ARG A 305 17.82 14.85 5.40
C ARG A 305 17.10 14.58 4.10
N SER A 306 16.63 15.60 3.39
CA SER A 306 15.98 15.44 2.10
C SER A 306 16.98 15.68 0.99
N GLU A 307 17.01 14.78 0.02
CA GLU A 307 17.73 15.04 -1.22
C GLU A 307 16.91 15.97 -2.13
N GLY A 308 17.61 16.92 -2.78
CA GLY A 308 17.01 17.94 -3.63
C GLY A 308 16.58 19.21 -2.88
N GLU A 309 15.93 20.12 -3.61
CA GLU A 309 15.63 21.47 -3.11
C GLU A 309 14.26 21.57 -2.42
N GLN A 310 13.32 20.70 -2.79
CA GLN A 310 11.93 20.76 -2.34
C GLN A 310 11.24 19.39 -2.40
N ALA A 311 10.24 19.20 -1.54
CA ALA A 311 9.32 18.07 -1.59
C ALA A 311 8.01 18.49 -2.29
N VAL A 312 7.74 17.95 -3.48
CA VAL A 312 6.55 18.33 -4.27
C VAL A 312 5.71 17.12 -4.61
N VAL A 313 4.45 17.15 -4.19
CA VAL A 313 3.42 16.15 -4.46
C VAL A 313 2.40 16.74 -5.43
N ASN A 314 2.15 16.07 -6.55
CA ASN A 314 1.17 16.50 -7.54
C ASN A 314 -0.02 15.53 -7.54
N ALA A 315 -1.17 15.95 -7.02
CA ALA A 315 -2.41 15.20 -7.03
C ALA A 315 -3.28 15.62 -8.23
N ILE A 316 -3.48 14.71 -9.17
CA ILE A 316 -4.09 14.97 -10.47
C ILE A 316 -5.31 14.05 -10.65
N GLY A 317 -6.48 14.63 -10.93
CA GLY A 317 -7.70 13.87 -11.17
C GLY A 317 -8.17 13.05 -9.96
N CYS A 318 -7.82 13.50 -8.74
CA CYS A 318 -8.14 12.78 -7.51
C CYS A 318 -9.50 13.19 -6.95
N ASN A 319 -10.10 12.33 -6.12
CA ASN A 319 -11.30 12.64 -5.36
C ASN A 319 -11.04 12.51 -3.85
N VAL A 320 -11.57 13.43 -3.07
CA VAL A 320 -11.43 13.48 -1.60
C VAL A 320 -12.75 13.85 -0.95
N ASN A 321 -13.06 13.45 0.28
CA ASN A 321 -14.33 13.85 0.89
C ASN A 321 -14.36 15.36 1.19
N ALA A 322 -15.53 15.98 1.05
CA ALA A 322 -15.69 17.44 1.08
C ALA A 322 -15.15 18.12 2.34
N ASN A 323 -15.18 17.42 3.48
CA ASN A 323 -14.77 17.94 4.79
C ASN A 323 -13.38 17.43 5.22
N ALA A 324 -12.66 16.76 4.32
CA ALA A 324 -11.37 16.19 4.68
C ALA A 324 -10.34 17.32 4.89
N PRO A 325 -9.59 17.32 6.00
CA PRO A 325 -8.45 18.21 6.14
C PRO A 325 -7.44 17.94 5.04
N GLN A 326 -6.95 19.02 4.42
CA GLN A 326 -5.92 18.98 3.38
C GLN A 326 -4.77 19.90 3.80
N LEU A 327 -3.63 19.29 4.11
CA LEU A 327 -2.40 19.98 4.44
C LEU A 327 -1.57 20.16 3.18
N GLN A 328 -1.51 21.40 2.67
CA GLN A 328 -0.78 21.66 1.45
C GLN A 328 0.75 21.56 1.64
N SER A 329 1.26 21.86 2.84
CA SER A 329 2.70 21.83 3.14
C SER A 329 2.92 21.68 4.65
N SER A 330 3.82 20.78 5.07
CA SER A 330 4.24 20.67 6.48
C SER A 330 5.54 21.43 6.81
N THR A 331 6.25 21.90 5.78
CA THR A 331 7.52 22.65 5.87
C THR A 331 7.59 23.69 4.75
N SER A 332 8.41 24.73 4.92
CA SER A 332 8.55 25.83 3.95
C SER A 332 8.96 25.39 2.54
N ASN A 333 9.77 24.33 2.43
CA ASN A 333 10.25 23.77 1.15
C ASN A 333 9.42 22.57 0.68
N ALA A 334 8.15 22.48 1.07
CA ALA A 334 7.25 21.44 0.62
C ALA A 334 5.97 22.01 0.03
N THR A 335 5.40 21.33 -0.97
CA THR A 335 4.16 21.75 -1.64
C THR A 335 3.35 20.57 -2.13
N VAL A 336 2.03 20.62 -1.92
CA VAL A 336 1.04 19.77 -2.59
C VAL A 336 0.32 20.60 -3.65
N ASN A 337 0.51 20.23 -4.91
CA ASN A 337 -0.22 20.79 -6.05
C ASN A 337 -1.42 19.89 -6.35
N THR A 338 -2.58 20.51 -6.60
CA THR A 338 -3.81 19.77 -6.96
C THR A 338 -4.35 20.24 -8.30
N THR A 339 -4.66 19.29 -9.18
CA THR A 339 -5.31 19.55 -10.48
C THR A 339 -6.54 18.65 -10.59
N SER A 340 -7.71 19.24 -10.87
CA SER A 340 -8.98 18.50 -11.01
C SER A 340 -9.34 17.68 -9.77
N LEU A 341 -9.29 18.31 -8.59
CA LEU A 341 -9.64 17.66 -7.32
C LEU A 341 -11.16 17.64 -7.10
N GLY A 342 -11.78 16.46 -7.18
CA GLY A 342 -13.19 16.26 -6.89
C GLY A 342 -13.49 16.02 -5.41
N LYS A 343 -14.77 16.20 -5.01
CA LYS A 343 -15.22 16.10 -3.61
C LYS A 343 -16.02 14.82 -3.27
N ASN A 344 -16.09 13.88 -4.21
CA ASN A 344 -16.93 12.68 -4.14
C ASN A 344 -16.05 11.42 -4.25
N PRO A 345 -15.31 11.07 -3.19
CA PRO A 345 -14.45 9.90 -3.25
C PRO A 345 -15.31 8.64 -3.29
N THR A 346 -14.87 7.66 -4.06
CA THR A 346 -15.29 6.29 -3.85
C THR A 346 -14.49 5.69 -2.69
N VAL A 347 -15.19 5.08 -1.74
CA VAL A 347 -14.61 4.21 -0.70
C VAL A 347 -14.83 2.74 -1.03
N ALA A 348 -15.54 2.47 -2.12
CA ALA A 348 -15.76 1.12 -2.58
C ALA A 348 -14.41 0.48 -2.83
N VAL A 349 -14.25 -0.75 -2.34
CA VAL A 349 -13.13 -1.56 -2.76
C VAL A 349 -13.16 -1.64 -4.28
N ILE A 350 -11.99 -1.56 -4.93
CA ILE A 350 -11.87 -1.61 -6.38
C ILE A 350 -12.45 -2.95 -6.84
N GLY A 351 -13.75 -2.94 -7.16
CA GLY A 351 -14.59 -4.10 -7.42
C GLY A 351 -14.28 -4.73 -8.77
N GLY A 352 -14.90 -5.87 -9.06
CA GLY A 352 -14.72 -6.54 -10.36
C GLY A 352 -13.33 -7.14 -10.60
N GLY A 353 -12.58 -7.44 -9.53
CA GLY A 353 -11.25 -8.05 -9.62
C GLY A 353 -10.07 -7.10 -9.40
N GLY A 354 -10.28 -5.90 -8.84
CA GLY A 354 -9.24 -4.88 -8.61
C GLY A 354 -8.24 -5.18 -7.48
N VAL A 355 -8.70 -5.57 -6.28
CA VAL A 355 -7.84 -6.04 -5.16
C VAL A 355 -8.42 -7.28 -4.47
N PRO A 356 -7.61 -8.19 -3.89
CA PRO A 356 -8.16 -9.34 -3.17
C PRO A 356 -8.92 -8.88 -1.92
N LEU A 357 -9.99 -9.59 -1.55
CA LEU A 357 -10.85 -9.27 -0.40
C LEU A 357 -10.64 -10.20 0.81
N SER A 358 -9.79 -11.21 0.66
CA SER A 358 -9.46 -12.14 1.74
C SER A 358 -8.08 -12.77 1.49
N PRO A 359 -7.44 -13.33 2.55
CA PRO A 359 -6.19 -14.07 2.40
C PRO A 359 -6.31 -15.19 1.35
N LYS A 360 -7.38 -15.98 1.44
CA LYS A 360 -7.62 -17.11 0.52
C LYS A 360 -7.84 -16.64 -0.92
N MET A 361 -8.52 -15.50 -1.12
CA MET A 361 -8.69 -14.92 -2.46
C MET A 361 -7.35 -14.50 -3.06
N ALA A 362 -6.50 -13.82 -2.29
CA ALA A 362 -5.15 -13.46 -2.73
C ALA A 362 -4.33 -14.72 -3.06
N ALA A 363 -4.21 -15.65 -2.11
CA ALA A 363 -3.46 -16.89 -2.27
C ALA A 363 -3.86 -17.71 -3.50
N SER A 364 -5.17 -17.82 -3.77
CA SER A 364 -5.66 -18.59 -4.91
C SER A 364 -5.34 -17.98 -6.27
N GLY A 365 -5.17 -16.66 -6.37
CA GLY A 365 -5.07 -15.97 -7.65
C GLY A 365 -6.29 -16.12 -8.57
N ASN A 366 -7.38 -16.77 -8.13
CA ASN A 366 -8.54 -17.10 -8.95
C ASN A 366 -9.48 -15.89 -9.08
N ARG A 367 -9.06 -14.92 -9.88
CA ARG A 367 -9.84 -13.72 -10.21
C ARG A 367 -9.39 -13.15 -11.55
N SER A 368 -10.36 -12.70 -12.33
CA SER A 368 -10.07 -11.88 -13.50
C SER A 368 -9.51 -10.56 -13.00
N MET A 369 -8.25 -10.27 -13.31
CA MET A 369 -7.69 -8.96 -13.02
C MET A 369 -8.27 -7.95 -14.02
N PRO A 370 -8.59 -6.72 -13.61
CA PRO A 370 -9.02 -5.72 -14.55
C PRO A 370 -7.92 -5.53 -15.59
N PRO A 371 -8.28 -5.25 -16.85
CA PRO A 371 -7.30 -4.90 -17.87
C PRO A 371 -6.45 -3.73 -17.37
N GLU A 372 -5.17 -3.72 -17.73
CA GLU A 372 -4.33 -2.57 -17.44
C GLU A 372 -4.93 -1.33 -18.10
N LEU A 373 -5.25 -0.30 -17.30
CA LEU A 373 -5.84 0.92 -17.84
C LEU A 373 -4.89 1.57 -18.86
N PRO A 374 -5.40 2.01 -20.03
CA PRO A 374 -4.61 2.72 -21.03
C PRO A 374 -4.11 4.05 -20.44
N GLY A 375 -2.82 4.32 -20.61
CA GLY A 375 -2.11 5.46 -20.01
C GLY A 375 -0.90 5.10 -19.14
N ALA A 376 -0.49 3.83 -19.13
CA ALA A 376 0.69 3.39 -18.39
C ALA A 376 2.01 3.93 -18.98
N ASP A 377 2.10 4.09 -20.31
CA ASP A 377 3.31 4.54 -20.97
C ASP A 377 2.99 5.71 -21.89
N GLY A 378 3.51 6.89 -21.59
CA GLY A 378 3.75 7.95 -22.59
C GLY A 378 4.86 7.56 -23.57
N GLY A 379 4.97 6.27 -23.90
CA GLY A 379 5.95 5.67 -24.78
C GLY A 379 5.42 5.66 -26.20
N ASN A 380 5.71 6.74 -26.91
CA ASN A 380 5.55 6.86 -28.34
C ASN A 380 6.24 5.67 -29.04
N ASN A 381 5.49 4.64 -29.45
CA ASN A 381 6.03 3.58 -30.29
C ASN A 381 5.22 3.42 -31.56
N SER A 382 5.77 4.06 -32.59
CA SER A 382 5.86 3.64 -33.98
C SER A 382 4.99 2.45 -34.40
N LYS A 383 4.06 2.77 -35.30
CA LYS A 383 3.74 2.03 -36.53
C LYS A 383 4.54 0.72 -36.73
N ASN A 384 3.82 -0.39 -36.73
CA ASN A 384 3.94 -1.55 -37.62
C ASN A 384 2.87 -2.56 -37.17
N SER A 385 2.12 -3.26 -38.00
CA SER A 385 1.96 -3.30 -39.45
C SER A 385 0.77 -4.24 -39.65
N THR A 386 -0.29 -3.77 -40.27
CA THR A 386 -1.46 -4.59 -40.64
C THR A 386 -1.01 -5.65 -41.64
N PRO A 387 -1.28 -6.96 -41.45
CA PRO A 387 -1.10 -7.93 -42.52
C PRO A 387 -2.28 -7.78 -43.47
N SER A 388 -2.01 -7.28 -44.67
CA SER A 388 -2.89 -7.39 -45.83
C SER A 388 -3.17 -8.87 -46.12
N LYS A 389 -4.41 -9.31 -45.90
CA LYS A 389 -4.93 -10.53 -46.54
C LYS A 389 -5.68 -10.13 -47.81
N ALA A 390 -5.10 -10.53 -48.93
CA ALA A 390 -5.80 -10.68 -50.20
C ALA A 390 -6.47 -12.06 -50.23
N ASP A 391 -7.73 -12.07 -50.65
CA ASP A 391 -8.53 -13.13 -51.29
C ASP A 391 -9.99 -12.71 -51.01
N GLY A 392 -10.80 -12.29 -51.97
CA GLY A 392 -11.04 -12.91 -53.27
C GLY A 392 -12.31 -13.76 -53.15
N GLY A 393 -13.48 -13.22 -53.46
CA GLY A 393 -14.73 -14.01 -53.36
C GLY A 393 -16.04 -13.23 -53.39
N ASN A 394 -16.49 -13.00 -54.61
CA ASN A 394 -17.74 -12.45 -55.12
C ASN A 394 -19.07 -12.89 -54.43
N SER A 395 -20.04 -11.96 -54.48
CA SER A 395 -21.47 -12.18 -54.82
C SER A 395 -22.57 -12.06 -53.74
N SER A 396 -23.50 -11.17 -54.11
CA SER A 396 -24.97 -11.19 -53.98
C SER A 396 -25.65 -10.86 -52.65
N ASN A 397 -26.30 -9.69 -52.68
CA ASN A 397 -27.69 -9.39 -52.32
C ASN A 397 -28.34 -10.30 -51.27
N ASP A 398 -28.74 -9.73 -50.14
CA ASP A 398 -30.17 -9.68 -49.84
C ASP A 398 -30.50 -8.53 -48.89
N SER A 399 -31.59 -7.85 -49.21
CA SER A 399 -32.20 -6.74 -48.50
C SER A 399 -33.28 -7.29 -47.58
N THR A 400 -33.26 -6.95 -46.29
CA THR A 400 -34.49 -6.96 -45.49
C THR A 400 -34.39 -5.96 -44.34
N GLU A 401 -35.27 -4.96 -44.42
CA GLU A 401 -35.69 -4.10 -43.32
C GLU A 401 -36.14 -4.96 -42.13
N ILE A 402 -35.68 -4.61 -40.92
CA ILE A 402 -36.42 -4.94 -39.70
C ILE A 402 -36.74 -3.63 -38.99
N LYS A 403 -38.04 -3.35 -38.99
CA LYS A 403 -38.70 -2.24 -38.31
C LYS A 403 -38.54 -2.37 -36.80
N THR A 404 -38.27 -1.22 -36.21
CA THR A 404 -38.42 -0.84 -34.82
C THR A 404 -39.85 -1.10 -34.32
N GLU A 405 -40.00 -1.86 -33.23
CA GLU A 405 -41.15 -1.72 -32.33
C GLU A 405 -40.71 -1.78 -30.87
N CYS A 406 -41.20 -0.79 -30.13
CA CYS A 406 -40.92 -0.48 -28.74
C CYS A 406 -42.22 -0.77 -27.96
N PRO A 407 -42.24 -1.60 -26.91
CA PRO A 407 -43.43 -1.74 -26.08
C PRO A 407 -43.45 -0.70 -24.96
N LYS A 408 -44.55 0.05 -24.93
CA LYS A 408 -44.93 1.06 -23.94
C LYS A 408 -45.10 0.45 -22.55
N ALA A 409 -44.63 1.18 -21.55
CA ALA A 409 -44.98 1.00 -20.15
C ALA A 409 -46.47 1.37 -19.89
N GLN A 410 -47.14 0.60 -19.04
CA GLN A 410 -48.37 1.00 -18.37
C GLN A 410 -48.20 0.94 -16.84
N PRO A 411 -48.85 1.85 -16.09
CA PRO A 411 -48.64 2.03 -14.65
C PRO A 411 -49.58 1.15 -13.82
N GLN A 412 -49.09 0.56 -12.73
CA GLN A 412 -49.96 0.00 -11.69
C GLN A 412 -50.17 1.01 -10.55
N ARG A 413 -51.45 1.14 -10.22
CA ARG A 413 -52.07 1.96 -9.19
C ARG A 413 -51.65 1.51 -7.79
N GLN A 414 -51.41 2.48 -6.91
CA GLN A 414 -51.51 2.30 -5.46
C GLN A 414 -52.98 2.38 -5.05
N SER A 415 -53.45 1.37 -4.33
CA SER A 415 -54.66 1.41 -3.52
C SER A 415 -54.29 1.66 -2.06
N THR A 416 -54.96 2.65 -1.50
CA THR A 416 -55.13 2.94 -0.06
C THR A 416 -55.84 1.80 0.67
N GLU A 417 -55.47 1.57 1.94
CA GLU A 417 -56.36 1.41 3.12
C GLU A 417 -55.63 0.68 4.26
N ASN A 418 -55.15 1.46 5.25
CA ASN A 418 -55.56 1.41 6.66
C ASN A 418 -54.81 2.47 7.47
#